data_AF-A0AAT9PDY4-F1
#
_entry.id   AF-A0AAT9PDY4-F1
#
_cell.length_a   1.000
_cell.length_b   1.000
_cell.length_c   1.000
_cell.angle_alpha   90.00
_cell.angle_beta   90.00
_cell.angle_gamma   90.00
#
_symmetry.space_group_name_H-M   'P 1'
#
loop_
_entity.id
_entity.type
_entity.pdbx_description
1 polymer ?
#
loop_
_entity_poly.entity_id
_entity_poly.type
_entity_poly.pdbx_seq_one_letter_code
_entity_poly.pdbx_strand_id
1 'polypeptide(L)'
;MNSPLKFPLGVTAAALLLATSCTSMAETSGASINEQRKIRPVSAGNTQTDALGNLIRTKELTIEQSTTIRPANTNHYPNQPNYNTGFGEQNYSFTQWLNSASYRAGDVGQYQRYLAGYVGSNSVPPLDQLLTTARSWEKCGYEQYQLPPRELWSNMIPTLRLYDQLKKQGVIPATAEIRSTYRSPGLNACAGGAGASKHMTNGAIDIWVPEYESQPWYKSGMQDKLCQFWSSQGEAYNFGLGLYSTGAIHLDTQGYRTWGAQYSDPNSYCRYIN
;
A
#
# COMPACT_ATOMS: atom_id res chain seq x y z
N MET A 1 -33.44 -12.13 -55.83
CA MET A 1 -33.24 -10.67 -55.95
C MET A 1 -32.12 -10.31 -54.97
N ASN A 2 -30.86 -10.43 -55.39
CA ASN A 2 -30.01 -9.34 -55.92
C ASN A 2 -29.92 -8.19 -54.89
N SER A 3 -28.79 -7.76 -54.34
CA SER A 3 -27.36 -8.02 -54.56
C SER A 3 -26.57 -7.48 -53.36
N PRO A 4 -25.31 -7.91 -53.14
CA PRO A 4 -24.40 -7.34 -52.16
C PRO A 4 -23.62 -6.15 -52.75
N LEU A 5 -23.27 -5.16 -51.93
CA LEU A 5 -22.32 -4.11 -52.30
C LEU A 5 -20.94 -4.46 -51.73
N LYS A 6 -19.99 -4.66 -52.64
CA LYS A 6 -18.54 -4.78 -52.43
C LYS A 6 -17.84 -3.52 -52.96
N PHE A 7 -16.59 -3.36 -52.47
CA PHE A 7 -15.41 -2.67 -53.03
C PHE A 7 -15.19 -1.19 -52.66
N PRO A 8 -13.92 -0.67 -52.72
CA PRO A 8 -12.62 -1.36 -52.85
C PRO A 8 -11.51 -0.89 -51.87
N LEU A 9 -10.44 -1.70 -51.84
CA LEU A 9 -9.07 -1.37 -51.42
C LEU A 9 -8.30 -0.66 -52.56
N GLY A 10 -7.35 0.19 -52.19
CA GLY A 10 -6.31 0.80 -53.06
C GLY A 10 -6.34 2.33 -52.97
N VAL A 11 -5.24 3.09 -52.94
CA VAL A 11 -3.88 2.91 -53.47
C VAL A 11 -2.94 3.96 -52.82
N THR A 12 -1.71 3.51 -52.53
CA THR A 12 -0.39 4.15 -52.38
C THR A 12 -0.14 5.67 -52.20
N ALA A 13 0.93 5.91 -51.40
CA ALA A 13 2.05 6.85 -51.58
C ALA A 13 1.90 8.32 -51.17
N ALA A 14 2.72 8.76 -50.21
CA ALA A 14 3.92 9.55 -50.49
C ALA A 14 4.67 9.86 -49.18
N ALA A 15 5.97 9.55 -49.16
CA ALA A 15 6.91 10.07 -48.19
C ALA A 15 7.17 11.55 -48.48
N LEU A 16 7.20 12.39 -47.44
CA LEU A 16 7.90 13.67 -47.51
C LEU A 16 8.73 13.85 -46.24
N LEU A 17 10.05 13.73 -46.41
CA LEU A 17 11.04 14.22 -45.46
C LEU A 17 10.99 15.74 -45.45
N LEU A 18 10.91 16.33 -44.26
CA LEU A 18 11.31 17.72 -44.02
C LEU A 18 12.32 17.70 -42.89
N ALA A 19 13.59 17.65 -43.28
CA ALA A 19 14.71 18.06 -42.47
C ALA A 19 14.83 19.58 -42.55
N THR A 20 14.82 20.26 -41.41
CA THR A 20 15.23 21.66 -41.29
C THR A 20 16.15 21.81 -40.09
N SER A 21 17.44 21.69 -40.40
CA SER A 21 18.56 22.57 -40.06
C SER A 21 18.67 23.16 -38.64
N CYS A 22 19.77 22.78 -37.99
CA CYS A 22 20.41 23.53 -36.90
C CYS A 22 20.82 24.93 -37.36
N THR A 23 20.62 25.91 -36.47
CA THR A 23 21.41 27.15 -36.43
C THR A 23 21.86 27.38 -34.99
N SER A 24 23.17 27.32 -34.81
CA SER A 24 23.88 27.86 -33.65
C SER A 24 24.04 29.36 -33.80
N MET A 25 23.94 30.10 -32.69
CA MET A 25 24.57 31.41 -32.52
C MET A 25 24.82 31.68 -31.03
N ALA A 26 25.84 32.49 -30.81
CA ALA A 26 26.72 32.55 -29.66
C ALA A 26 26.17 33.31 -28.43
N GLU A 27 26.93 33.11 -27.36
CA GLU A 27 26.88 33.70 -26.04
C GLU A 27 26.90 35.24 -26.02
N THR A 28 26.21 35.83 -25.04
CA THR A 28 26.69 37.03 -24.37
C THR A 28 26.56 36.88 -22.86
N SER A 29 27.65 37.24 -22.21
CA SER A 29 28.07 37.13 -20.81
C SER A 29 27.26 37.95 -19.79
N GLY A 30 27.24 37.46 -18.54
CA GLY A 30 27.60 38.30 -17.40
C GLY A 30 26.56 38.47 -16.29
N ALA A 31 26.54 37.55 -15.33
CA ALA A 31 26.35 37.88 -13.92
C ALA A 31 27.09 36.83 -13.06
N SER A 32 28.31 37.20 -12.65
CA SER A 32 29.14 36.45 -11.72
C SER A 32 28.56 36.54 -10.31
N ILE A 33 28.16 35.41 -9.73
CA ILE A 33 28.20 35.21 -8.28
C ILE A 33 28.97 33.93 -7.98
N ASN A 34 30.23 34.15 -7.63
CA ASN A 34 31.13 33.14 -7.12
C ASN A 34 30.76 32.90 -5.65
N GLU A 35 29.75 32.07 -5.40
CA GLU A 35 29.51 31.51 -4.06
C GLU A 35 29.70 30.00 -4.18
N GLN A 36 30.94 29.55 -3.93
CA GLN A 36 31.24 28.16 -3.65
C GLN A 36 30.49 27.76 -2.38
N ARG A 37 29.21 27.44 -2.51
CA ARG A 37 28.46 26.77 -1.46
C ARG A 37 28.97 25.33 -1.44
N LYS A 38 30.01 25.11 -0.65
CA LYS A 38 30.52 23.80 -0.28
C LYS A 38 29.33 23.02 0.29
N ILE A 39 28.67 22.23 -0.56
CA ILE A 39 27.67 21.27 -0.10
C ILE A 39 28.47 20.28 0.74
N ARG A 40 28.48 20.52 2.05
CA ARG A 40 28.89 19.49 3.00
C ARG A 40 27.89 18.36 2.80
N PRO A 41 28.33 17.12 2.53
CA PRO A 41 27.41 16.00 2.61
C PRO A 41 26.80 16.06 4.00
N VAL A 42 25.48 16.21 4.07
CA VAL A 42 24.75 15.89 5.30
C VAL A 42 25.11 14.43 5.54
N SER A 43 25.85 14.16 6.61
CA SER A 43 26.16 12.80 7.03
C SER A 43 24.87 12.00 6.95
N ALA A 44 24.83 10.99 6.09
CA ALA A 44 23.79 9.98 6.16
C ALA A 44 23.75 9.53 7.62
N GLY A 45 22.64 9.82 8.32
CA GLY A 45 22.41 9.22 9.63
C GLY A 45 22.55 7.72 9.42
N ASN A 46 23.34 7.06 10.27
CA ASN A 46 23.64 5.63 10.18
C ASN A 46 22.37 4.85 9.85
N THR A 47 22.17 4.53 8.58
CA THR A 47 20.97 3.85 8.14
C THR A 47 21.23 2.38 8.38
N GLN A 48 20.91 1.91 9.59
CA GLN A 48 21.03 0.49 9.89
C GLN A 48 19.93 -0.23 9.12
N THR A 49 20.31 -1.20 8.32
CA THR A 49 19.38 -2.12 7.68
C THR A 49 19.51 -3.49 8.34
N ASP A 50 18.41 -4.24 8.40
CA ASP A 50 18.51 -5.68 8.69
C ASP A 50 19.27 -6.41 7.56
N ALA A 51 19.51 -7.70 7.74
CA ALA A 51 20.22 -8.53 6.76
C ALA A 51 19.53 -8.61 5.38
N LEU A 52 18.32 -8.06 5.25
CA LEU A 52 17.50 -8.04 4.04
C LEU A 52 17.30 -6.62 3.50
N GLY A 53 18.05 -5.64 4.01
CA GLY A 53 18.00 -4.26 3.54
C GLY A 53 16.84 -3.43 4.11
N ASN A 54 16.09 -3.95 5.09
CA ASN A 54 14.98 -3.21 5.69
C ASN A 54 15.49 -2.24 6.73
N LEU A 55 15.01 -0.99 6.68
CA LEU A 55 15.45 0.08 7.55
C LEU A 55 15.07 -0.21 9.02
N ILE A 56 16.09 -0.23 9.88
CA ILE A 56 15.99 -0.28 11.33
C ILE A 56 16.13 1.14 11.86
N ARG A 57 15.21 1.56 12.73
CA ARG A 57 15.28 2.87 13.39
C ARG A 57 16.49 2.88 14.32
N THR A 58 17.54 3.63 13.97
CA THR A 58 18.56 4.02 14.95
C THR A 58 17.90 4.90 16.00
N LYS A 59 18.07 4.56 17.28
CA LYS A 59 17.36 5.15 18.43
C LYS A 59 17.54 6.67 18.65
N GLU A 60 18.29 7.38 17.82
CA GLU A 60 18.44 8.84 17.91
C GLU A 60 17.70 9.57 16.79
N LEU A 61 16.44 9.88 17.05
CA LEU A 61 15.85 11.13 16.60
C LEU A 61 15.52 11.91 17.87
N THR A 62 16.51 12.60 18.43
CA THR A 62 16.24 13.71 19.35
C THR A 62 15.52 14.75 18.53
N ILE A 63 14.20 14.82 18.67
CA ILE A 63 13.42 15.93 18.12
C ILE A 63 13.82 17.15 18.95
N GLU A 64 14.83 17.90 18.52
CA GLU A 64 14.88 19.29 18.89
C GLU A 64 13.72 19.98 18.18
N GLN A 65 12.63 20.18 18.93
CA GLN A 65 11.56 21.09 18.55
C GLN A 65 12.16 22.51 18.44
N SER A 66 12.72 22.84 17.29
CA SER A 66 12.84 24.25 16.88
C SER A 66 11.49 24.68 16.32
N THR A 67 10.66 25.21 17.22
CA THR A 67 9.49 26.00 16.88
C THR A 67 9.92 27.27 16.15
N THR A 68 10.02 27.20 14.83
CA THR A 68 9.83 28.38 13.99
C THR A 68 9.08 27.96 12.75
N ILE A 69 7.76 27.88 12.89
CA ILE A 69 6.83 27.86 11.75
C ILE A 69 7.04 29.20 11.03
N ARG A 70 7.77 29.18 9.91
CA ARG A 70 7.67 30.23 8.90
C ARG A 70 6.53 29.84 7.96
N PRO A 71 5.48 30.66 7.81
CA PRO A 71 4.42 30.35 6.87
C PRO A 71 5.01 30.39 5.46
N ALA A 72 4.96 29.26 4.75
CA ALA A 72 5.35 29.21 3.36
C ALA A 72 4.28 29.93 2.53
N ASN A 73 4.70 31.08 2.03
CA ASN A 73 4.00 31.97 1.10
C ASN A 73 3.46 31.19 -0.11
N THR A 74 2.15 31.25 -0.32
CA THR A 74 1.45 30.66 -1.46
C THR A 74 1.72 31.46 -2.72
N ASN A 75 2.67 31.03 -3.55
CA ASN A 75 2.77 31.50 -4.93
C ASN A 75 2.11 30.47 -5.86
N HIS A 76 0.93 30.87 -6.31
CA HIS A 76 0.06 30.23 -7.28
C HIS A 76 0.74 30.19 -8.66
N TYR A 77 0.91 29.01 -9.26
CA TYR A 77 1.26 28.85 -10.68
C TYR A 77 0.08 28.21 -11.41
N PRO A 78 -0.51 28.85 -12.44
CA PRO A 78 -1.68 28.33 -13.14
C PRO A 78 -1.27 27.50 -14.36
N ASN A 79 -1.51 26.18 -14.29
CA ASN A 79 -1.75 25.19 -15.36
C ASN A 79 -1.04 23.87 -15.05
N GLN A 80 -1.74 23.00 -14.32
CA GLN A 80 -1.59 21.54 -14.44
C GLN A 80 -3.00 20.93 -14.37
N PRO A 81 -3.29 19.88 -15.16
CA PRO A 81 -4.63 19.33 -15.30
C PRO A 81 -5.17 18.83 -13.97
N ASN A 82 -6.39 19.26 -13.67
CA ASN A 82 -7.13 19.02 -12.45
C ASN A 82 -7.45 17.52 -12.31
N TYR A 83 -6.57 16.77 -11.65
CA TYR A 83 -6.91 15.46 -11.11
C TYR A 83 -7.73 15.67 -9.86
N ASN A 84 -9.04 15.56 -10.05
CA ASN A 84 -10.11 15.53 -9.06
C ASN A 84 -9.64 14.95 -7.71
N THR A 85 -9.31 15.83 -6.75
CA THR A 85 -8.82 15.46 -5.41
C THR A 85 -9.99 15.05 -4.53
N GLY A 86 -10.51 13.84 -4.77
CA GLY A 86 -11.33 13.11 -3.82
C GLY A 86 -10.46 12.14 -3.02
N PHE A 87 -9.53 12.64 -2.20
CA PHE A 87 -8.74 11.81 -1.28
C PHE A 87 -8.76 12.47 0.10
N GLY A 88 -9.55 11.88 1.01
CA GLY A 88 -9.66 12.31 2.40
C GLY A 88 -8.31 12.28 3.11
N GLU A 89 -8.13 13.25 4.02
CA GLU A 89 -7.02 13.48 4.94
C GLU A 89 -5.86 12.47 4.87
N GLN A 90 -4.80 12.85 4.15
CA GLN A 90 -3.53 12.13 4.21
C GLN A 90 -3.02 12.10 5.65
N ASN A 91 -2.79 10.90 6.18
CA ASN A 91 -2.15 10.73 7.47
C ASN A 91 -0.77 11.44 7.45
N TYR A 92 -0.57 12.39 8.37
CA TYR A 92 0.64 13.22 8.43
C TYR A 92 1.91 12.37 8.55
N SER A 93 1.89 11.28 9.33
CA SER A 93 3.05 10.40 9.47
C SER A 93 3.36 9.64 8.17
N PHE A 94 2.35 9.26 7.39
CA PHE A 94 2.55 8.64 6.08
C PHE A 94 3.20 9.61 5.09
N THR A 95 2.72 10.86 5.05
CA THR A 95 3.30 11.90 4.21
C THR A 95 4.75 12.19 4.59
N GLN A 96 5.06 12.28 5.88
CA GLN A 96 6.44 12.40 6.36
C GLN A 96 7.31 11.22 5.94
N TRP A 97 6.80 9.99 6.08
CA TRP A 97 7.50 8.78 5.68
C TRP A 97 7.81 8.78 4.18
N LEU A 98 6.85 9.15 3.31
CA LEU A 98 7.07 9.31 1.87
C LEU A 98 8.16 10.32 1.55
N ASN A 99 8.20 11.44 2.28
CA ASN A 99 9.12 12.55 2.03
C ASN A 99 10.52 12.33 2.64
N SER A 100 10.68 11.39 3.57
CA SER A 100 11.97 11.13 4.22
C SER A 100 13.01 10.46 3.32
N ALA A 101 12.60 9.93 2.15
CA ALA A 101 13.54 9.46 1.12
C ALA A 101 12.97 9.67 -0.29
N SER A 102 13.79 10.20 -1.20
CA SER A 102 13.37 10.65 -2.54
C SER A 102 12.78 9.55 -3.44
N TYR A 103 13.12 8.28 -3.22
CA TYR A 103 12.62 7.16 -4.01
C TYR A 103 11.21 6.69 -3.59
N ARG A 104 10.80 6.91 -2.33
CA ARG A 104 9.61 6.26 -1.75
C ARG A 104 8.33 6.65 -2.46
N ALA A 105 8.13 7.93 -2.75
CA ALA A 105 6.93 8.39 -3.46
C ALA A 105 6.80 7.74 -4.85
N GLY A 106 7.91 7.57 -5.56
CA GLY A 106 7.96 6.91 -6.85
C GLY A 106 7.58 5.43 -6.76
N ASP A 107 8.19 4.70 -5.83
CA ASP A 107 7.98 3.25 -5.68
C ASP A 107 6.58 2.93 -5.15
N VAL A 108 6.08 3.71 -4.20
CA VAL A 108 4.70 3.61 -3.71
C VAL A 108 3.69 3.88 -4.82
N GLY A 109 3.93 4.90 -5.65
CA GLY A 109 3.12 5.17 -6.83
C GLY A 109 3.15 4.03 -7.86
N GLN A 110 4.28 3.35 -8.03
CA GLN A 110 4.38 2.15 -8.88
C GLN A 110 3.58 0.99 -8.31
N TYR A 111 3.66 0.74 -7.01
CA TYR A 111 2.87 -0.31 -6.35
C TYR A 111 1.37 -0.04 -6.46
N GLN A 112 0.93 1.20 -6.22
CA GLN A 112 -0.46 1.60 -6.38
C GLN A 112 -0.97 1.34 -7.81
N ARG A 113 -0.22 1.78 -8.83
CA ARG A 113 -0.59 1.55 -10.23
C ARG A 113 -0.61 0.07 -10.60
N TYR A 114 0.35 -0.70 -10.08
CA TYR A 114 0.38 -2.15 -10.26
C TYR A 114 -0.91 -2.77 -9.73
N LEU A 115 -1.27 -2.52 -8.46
CA LEU A 115 -2.49 -3.06 -7.87
C LEU A 115 -3.75 -2.59 -8.61
N ALA A 116 -3.84 -1.29 -8.92
CA ALA A 116 -4.97 -0.72 -9.64
C ALA A 116 -5.18 -1.36 -11.02
N GLY A 117 -4.11 -1.80 -11.70
CA GLY A 117 -4.20 -2.54 -12.96
C GLY A 117 -4.87 -3.91 -12.85
N TYR A 118 -4.88 -4.54 -11.67
CA TYR A 118 -5.44 -5.88 -11.45
C TYR A 118 -6.75 -5.92 -10.68
N VAL A 119 -6.97 -4.97 -9.77
CA VAL A 119 -8.19 -4.90 -8.95
C VAL A 119 -9.09 -3.70 -9.29
N GLY A 120 -8.61 -2.77 -10.11
CA GLY A 120 -9.26 -1.50 -10.40
C GLY A 120 -8.94 -0.44 -9.34
N SER A 121 -8.82 0.82 -9.76
CA SER A 121 -8.39 1.93 -8.88
C SER A 121 -9.27 2.10 -7.64
N ASN A 122 -10.58 1.84 -7.75
CA ASN A 122 -11.52 2.00 -6.65
C ASN A 122 -11.44 0.88 -5.60
N SER A 123 -10.80 -0.25 -5.93
CA SER A 123 -10.62 -1.38 -5.02
C SER A 123 -9.22 -1.43 -4.41
N VAL A 124 -8.36 -0.43 -4.70
CA VAL A 124 -7.10 -0.23 -3.97
C VAL A 124 -7.40 0.54 -2.68
N PRO A 125 -7.15 -0.03 -1.49
CA PRO A 125 -7.35 0.68 -0.23
C PRO A 125 -6.44 1.92 -0.10
N PRO A 126 -6.72 2.83 0.85
CA PRO A 126 -5.79 3.90 1.20
C PRO A 126 -4.38 3.35 1.46
N LEU A 127 -3.37 3.95 0.84
CA LEU A 127 -2.00 3.43 0.88
C LEU A 127 -1.35 3.56 2.27
N ASP A 128 -1.76 4.55 3.06
CA ASP A 128 -1.36 4.67 4.46
C ASP A 128 -1.85 3.49 5.29
N GLN A 129 -3.02 2.92 4.99
CA GLN A 129 -3.46 1.66 5.58
C GLN A 129 -2.71 0.46 4.97
N LEU A 130 -2.67 0.37 3.65
CA LEU A 130 -2.13 -0.81 2.95
C LEU A 130 -0.62 -1.00 3.19
N LEU A 131 0.12 0.08 3.44
CA LEU A 131 1.55 0.03 3.72
C LEU A 131 1.88 0.06 5.22
N THR A 132 0.89 0.12 6.10
CA THR A 132 1.14 -0.05 7.54
C THR A 132 1.67 -1.46 7.79
N THR A 133 2.83 -1.57 8.43
CA THR A 133 3.45 -2.86 8.76
C THR A 133 2.88 -3.46 10.06
N ALA A 134 3.64 -4.23 10.83
CA ALA A 134 3.17 -4.77 12.10
C ALA A 134 2.77 -3.67 13.11
N ARG A 135 1.69 -3.89 13.87
CA ARG A 135 1.28 -3.00 14.99
C ARG A 135 2.38 -2.76 16.04
N SER A 136 3.32 -3.70 16.17
CA SER A 136 4.45 -3.62 17.09
C SER A 136 5.69 -2.96 16.48
N TRP A 137 5.58 -2.31 15.31
CA TRP A 137 6.69 -1.67 14.60
C TRP A 137 7.55 -0.82 15.53
N GLU A 138 6.93 0.02 16.36
CA GLU A 138 7.63 0.95 17.24
C GLU A 138 8.42 0.21 18.31
N LYS A 139 7.77 -0.73 19.01
CA LYS A 139 8.42 -1.60 20.00
C LYS A 139 9.56 -2.41 19.39
N CYS A 140 9.42 -2.79 18.12
CA CYS A 140 10.41 -3.57 17.38
C CYS A 140 11.51 -2.71 16.75
N GLY A 141 11.41 -1.37 16.78
CA GLY A 141 12.40 -0.47 16.20
C GLY A 141 12.39 -0.44 14.66
N TYR A 142 11.24 -0.71 14.03
CA TYR A 142 11.06 -0.57 12.58
C TYR A 142 10.32 0.73 12.25
N GLU A 143 10.20 1.09 10.98
CA GLU A 143 9.31 2.17 10.54
C GLU A 143 7.85 1.69 10.54
N GLN A 144 6.90 2.62 10.70
CA GLN A 144 5.46 2.33 10.67
C GLN A 144 4.98 1.81 9.32
N TYR A 145 5.62 2.23 8.24
CA TYR A 145 5.23 1.90 6.89
C TYR A 145 6.34 1.16 6.17
N GLN A 146 5.96 0.19 5.35
CA GLN A 146 6.91 -0.60 4.58
C GLN A 146 6.29 -1.00 3.24
N LEU A 147 7.04 -0.75 2.17
CA LEU A 147 6.70 -1.26 0.84
C LEU A 147 7.18 -2.72 0.72
N PRO A 148 6.33 -3.67 0.30
CA PRO A 148 6.78 -5.03 0.03
C PRO A 148 7.77 -5.08 -1.14
N PRO A 149 8.75 -6.00 -1.12
CA PRO A 149 9.56 -6.34 -2.28
C PRO A 149 8.70 -6.61 -3.52
N ARG A 150 9.19 -6.19 -4.69
CA ARG A 150 8.41 -6.18 -5.95
C ARG A 150 7.94 -7.56 -6.37
N GLU A 151 8.76 -8.57 -6.12
CA GLU A 151 8.47 -9.98 -6.37
C GLU A 151 7.29 -10.52 -5.54
N LEU A 152 6.89 -9.83 -4.47
CA LEU A 152 5.76 -10.22 -3.62
C LEU A 152 4.47 -9.46 -3.96
N TRP A 153 4.49 -8.49 -4.88
CA TRP A 153 3.32 -7.64 -5.15
C TRP A 153 2.10 -8.42 -5.65
N SER A 154 2.31 -9.46 -6.47
CA SER A 154 1.23 -10.27 -7.02
C SER A 154 0.42 -11.01 -5.95
N ASN A 155 1.03 -11.29 -4.80
CA ASN A 155 0.36 -12.03 -3.71
C ASN A 155 -0.74 -11.21 -3.03
N MET A 156 -0.69 -9.88 -3.12
CA MET A 156 -1.70 -9.00 -2.53
C MET A 156 -2.98 -8.94 -3.37
N ILE A 157 -2.89 -9.17 -4.68
CA ILE A 157 -4.03 -9.07 -5.61
C ILE A 157 -5.22 -9.94 -5.17
N PRO A 158 -5.08 -11.25 -4.93
CA PRO A 158 -6.20 -12.08 -4.48
C PRO A 158 -6.74 -11.63 -3.10
N THR A 159 -5.89 -11.20 -2.18
CA THR A 159 -6.29 -10.70 -0.86
C THR A 159 -7.13 -9.43 -0.96
N LEU A 160 -6.76 -8.48 -1.83
CA LEU A 160 -7.58 -7.28 -2.06
C LEU A 160 -8.92 -7.61 -2.74
N ARG A 161 -8.96 -8.59 -3.65
CA ARG A 161 -10.22 -9.06 -4.23
C ARG A 161 -11.14 -9.68 -3.19
N LEU A 162 -10.60 -10.51 -2.31
CA LEU A 162 -11.36 -11.07 -1.19
C LEU A 162 -11.88 -9.96 -0.27
N TYR A 163 -11.03 -9.02 0.12
CA TYR A 163 -11.41 -7.89 0.98
C TYR A 163 -12.52 -7.02 0.38
N ASP A 164 -12.42 -6.71 -0.92
CA ASP A 164 -13.44 -5.98 -1.68
C ASP A 164 -14.76 -6.77 -1.75
N GLN A 165 -14.71 -8.09 -1.96
CA GLN A 165 -15.90 -8.96 -1.95
C GLN A 165 -16.58 -9.02 -0.58
N LEU A 166 -15.80 -9.14 0.50
CA LEU A 166 -16.34 -9.12 1.87
C LEU A 166 -17.07 -7.80 2.16
N LYS A 167 -16.55 -6.66 1.68
CA LYS A 167 -17.24 -5.36 1.78
C LYS A 167 -18.50 -5.31 0.93
N LYS A 168 -18.43 -5.73 -0.34
CA LYS A 168 -19.57 -5.70 -1.28
C LYS A 168 -20.74 -6.58 -0.83
N GLN A 169 -20.45 -7.72 -0.21
CA GLN A 169 -21.47 -8.62 0.33
C GLN A 169 -21.96 -8.23 1.74
N GLY A 170 -21.42 -7.17 2.35
CA GLY A 170 -21.80 -6.74 3.70
C GLY A 170 -21.41 -7.73 4.81
N VAL A 171 -20.39 -8.56 4.54
CA VAL A 171 -19.79 -9.46 5.54
C VAL A 171 -18.99 -8.64 6.54
N ILE A 172 -18.24 -7.65 6.04
CA ILE A 172 -17.59 -6.61 6.84
C ILE A 172 -18.12 -5.23 6.39
N PRO A 173 -18.19 -4.22 7.28
CA PRO A 173 -18.68 -2.90 6.90
C PRO A 173 -17.67 -2.14 6.05
N ALA A 174 -18.15 -1.10 5.36
CA ALA A 174 -17.31 -0.22 4.55
C ALA A 174 -16.21 0.48 5.39
N THR A 175 -16.49 0.73 6.67
CA THR A 175 -15.61 1.34 7.67
C THR A 175 -14.52 0.40 8.19
N ALA A 176 -14.47 -0.86 7.76
CA ALA A 176 -13.34 -1.73 8.08
C ALA A 176 -12.04 -1.12 7.51
N GLU A 177 -10.99 -1.07 8.33
CA GLU A 177 -9.68 -0.49 7.97
C GLU A 177 -8.58 -1.55 8.06
N ILE A 178 -7.59 -1.46 7.18
CA ILE A 178 -6.38 -2.28 7.23
C ILE A 178 -5.41 -1.63 8.24
N ARG A 179 -4.82 -2.45 9.11
CA ARG A 179 -3.90 -1.99 10.16
C ARG A 179 -2.57 -2.74 10.22
N SER A 180 -2.40 -3.74 9.36
CA SER A 180 -1.15 -4.49 9.26
C SER A 180 -1.13 -5.26 7.94
N THR A 181 -0.08 -5.10 7.17
CA THR A 181 0.10 -5.76 5.87
C THR A 181 1.47 -6.43 5.80
N TYR A 182 2.35 -6.04 4.89
CA TYR A 182 3.64 -6.67 4.71
C TYR A 182 4.52 -6.47 5.96
N ARG A 183 5.21 -7.54 6.36
CA ARG A 183 6.20 -7.50 7.44
C ARG A 183 7.48 -8.13 6.93
N SER A 184 8.61 -7.42 7.04
CA SER A 184 9.91 -8.06 6.84
C SER A 184 10.07 -9.27 7.76
N PRO A 185 10.91 -10.26 7.40
CA PRO A 185 11.17 -11.42 8.25
C PRO A 185 11.62 -11.04 9.68
N GLY A 186 12.51 -10.05 9.81
CA GLY A 186 12.97 -9.54 11.10
C GLY A 186 11.84 -8.93 11.94
N LEU A 187 11.00 -8.10 11.33
CA LEU A 187 9.86 -7.50 12.01
C LEU A 187 8.79 -8.55 12.38
N ASN A 188 8.52 -9.50 11.49
CA ASN A 188 7.57 -10.59 11.77
C ASN A 188 8.02 -11.40 12.98
N ALA A 189 9.30 -11.76 13.07
CA ALA A 189 9.87 -12.47 14.22
C ALA A 189 9.74 -11.65 15.51
N CYS A 190 10.13 -10.36 15.49
CA CYS A 190 10.00 -9.48 16.67
C CYS A 190 8.55 -9.31 17.12
N ALA A 191 7.61 -9.18 16.18
CA ALA A 191 6.19 -9.06 16.45
C ALA A 191 5.52 -10.37 16.92
N GLY A 192 6.29 -11.47 17.07
CA GLY A 192 5.78 -12.78 17.48
C GLY A 192 4.95 -13.47 16.40
N GLY A 193 5.17 -13.13 15.14
CA GLY A 193 4.53 -13.79 14.00
C GLY A 193 5.10 -15.19 13.76
N ALA A 194 4.26 -16.09 13.23
CA ALA A 194 4.70 -17.43 12.86
C ALA A 194 5.75 -17.41 11.74
N GLY A 195 6.63 -18.41 11.69
CA GLY A 195 7.66 -18.52 10.64
C GLY A 195 7.09 -18.68 9.22
N ALA A 196 5.88 -19.22 9.10
CA ALA A 196 5.13 -19.34 7.85
C ALA A 196 4.07 -18.24 7.64
N SER A 197 4.23 -17.09 8.32
CA SER A 197 3.29 -15.96 8.28
C SER A 197 3.08 -15.44 6.86
N LYS A 198 1.83 -15.27 6.47
CA LYS A 198 1.46 -14.75 5.15
C LYS A 198 1.64 -13.23 5.02
N HIS A 199 1.92 -12.54 6.13
CA HIS A 199 2.39 -11.14 6.08
C HIS A 199 3.79 -11.04 5.46
N MET A 200 4.66 -12.04 5.66
CA MET A 200 6.02 -12.05 5.08
C MET A 200 6.03 -12.28 3.57
N THR A 201 4.94 -12.82 3.02
CA THR A 201 4.77 -13.06 1.57
C THR A 201 3.92 -11.98 0.91
N ASN A 202 3.53 -10.91 1.63
CA ASN A 202 2.60 -9.89 1.15
C ASN A 202 1.25 -10.49 0.68
N GLY A 203 0.82 -11.58 1.31
CA GLY A 203 -0.44 -12.26 1.01
C GLY A 203 -1.52 -12.04 2.07
N ALA A 204 -1.24 -11.27 3.12
CA ALA A 204 -2.14 -11.08 4.25
C ALA A 204 -2.35 -9.62 4.62
N ILE A 205 -3.55 -9.35 5.16
CA ILE A 205 -3.93 -8.12 5.85
C ILE A 205 -4.55 -8.46 7.21
N ASP A 206 -4.25 -7.66 8.22
CA ASP A 206 -5.08 -7.59 9.42
C ASP A 206 -5.98 -6.37 9.32
N ILE A 207 -7.26 -6.57 9.58
CA ILE A 207 -8.26 -5.52 9.61
C ILE A 207 -8.81 -5.31 11.02
N TRP A 208 -9.40 -4.15 11.21
CA TRP A 208 -10.26 -3.85 12.35
C TRP A 208 -11.48 -3.07 11.89
N VAL A 209 -12.49 -2.99 12.76
CA VAL A 209 -13.70 -2.21 12.53
C VAL A 209 -13.88 -1.26 13.70
N PRO A 210 -13.49 0.03 13.56
CA PRO A 210 -13.52 0.99 14.66
C PRO A 210 -14.90 1.11 15.30
N GLU A 211 -15.96 1.15 14.47
CA GLU A 211 -17.34 1.29 14.94
C GLU A 211 -17.81 0.12 15.82
N TYR A 212 -17.16 -1.06 15.75
CA TYR A 212 -17.53 -2.24 16.56
C TYR A 212 -16.67 -2.42 17.80
N GLU A 213 -15.67 -1.57 18.06
CA GLU A 213 -14.72 -1.75 19.16
C GLU A 213 -15.40 -1.79 20.54
N SER A 214 -16.36 -0.89 20.77
CA SER A 214 -17.17 -0.81 21.97
C SER A 214 -18.52 -1.55 21.86
N GLN A 215 -18.72 -2.35 20.81
CA GLN A 215 -20.00 -2.98 20.49
C GLN A 215 -19.87 -4.51 20.34
N PRO A 216 -19.82 -5.27 21.46
CA PRO A 216 -19.58 -6.71 21.44
C PRO A 216 -20.55 -7.51 20.56
N TRP A 217 -21.83 -7.13 20.52
CA TRP A 217 -22.85 -7.82 19.72
C TRP A 217 -22.62 -7.68 18.22
N TYR A 218 -22.29 -6.48 17.73
CA TYR A 218 -21.98 -6.25 16.31
C TYR A 218 -20.68 -6.96 15.92
N LYS A 219 -19.68 -6.95 16.82
CA LYS A 219 -18.43 -7.68 16.63
C LYS A 219 -18.67 -9.19 16.48
N SER A 220 -19.41 -9.82 17.38
CA SER A 220 -19.74 -11.25 17.28
C SER A 220 -20.54 -11.56 16.01
N GLY A 221 -21.58 -10.78 15.70
CA GLY A 221 -22.37 -10.99 14.48
C GLY A 221 -21.56 -10.85 13.19
N MET A 222 -20.56 -9.97 13.15
CA MET A 222 -19.61 -9.88 12.04
C MET A 222 -18.69 -11.11 11.97
N GLN A 223 -18.21 -11.60 13.11
CA GLN A 223 -17.41 -12.83 13.19
C GLN A 223 -18.20 -14.05 12.68
N ASP A 224 -19.48 -14.15 13.04
CA ASP A 224 -20.39 -15.18 12.53
C ASP A 224 -20.52 -15.12 11.00
N LYS A 225 -20.75 -13.92 10.43
CA LYS A 225 -20.82 -13.72 8.97
C LYS A 225 -19.51 -14.10 8.28
N LEU A 226 -18.36 -13.75 8.87
CA LEU A 226 -17.05 -14.13 8.33
C LEU A 226 -16.88 -15.64 8.30
N CYS A 227 -17.27 -16.34 9.36
CA CYS A 227 -17.21 -17.80 9.40
C CYS A 227 -18.18 -18.45 8.41
N GLN A 228 -19.38 -17.90 8.22
CA GLN A 228 -20.34 -18.35 7.21
C GLN A 228 -19.80 -18.15 5.79
N PHE A 229 -19.21 -16.99 5.49
CA PHE A 229 -18.56 -16.74 4.21
C PHE A 229 -17.39 -17.72 3.99
N TRP A 230 -16.56 -17.91 5.02
CA TRP A 230 -15.44 -18.84 4.95
C TRP A 230 -15.91 -20.26 4.63
N SER A 231 -16.91 -20.78 5.35
CA SER A 231 -17.45 -22.12 5.11
C SER A 231 -18.08 -22.28 3.72
N SER A 232 -18.88 -21.30 3.28
CA SER A 232 -19.66 -21.40 2.04
C SER A 232 -18.89 -21.05 0.76
N GLN A 233 -17.93 -20.12 0.83
CA GLN A 233 -17.25 -19.54 -0.33
C GLN A 233 -15.72 -19.55 -0.19
N GLY A 234 -15.18 -19.75 1.02
CA GLY A 234 -13.77 -19.51 1.34
C GLY A 234 -12.79 -20.39 0.58
N GLU A 235 -13.17 -21.63 0.22
CA GLU A 235 -12.32 -22.54 -0.54
C GLU A 235 -11.94 -21.94 -1.91
N ALA A 236 -12.90 -21.30 -2.61
CA ALA A 236 -12.67 -20.65 -3.90
C ALA A 236 -11.65 -19.49 -3.83
N TYR A 237 -11.42 -18.93 -2.64
CA TYR A 237 -10.47 -17.85 -2.39
C TYR A 237 -9.17 -18.31 -1.74
N ASN A 238 -9.00 -19.61 -1.44
CA ASN A 238 -7.94 -20.10 -0.54
C ASN A 238 -7.90 -19.29 0.77
N PHE A 239 -9.08 -19.00 1.33
CA PHE A 239 -9.26 -18.04 2.40
C PHE A 239 -8.70 -18.56 3.73
N GLY A 240 -7.58 -17.97 4.17
CA GLY A 240 -7.06 -18.07 5.53
C GLY A 240 -7.72 -17.02 6.43
N LEU A 241 -8.51 -17.47 7.41
CA LEU A 241 -9.24 -16.61 8.34
C LEU A 241 -8.78 -16.79 9.78
N GLY A 242 -8.18 -15.75 10.36
CA GLY A 242 -7.84 -15.70 11.78
C GLY A 242 -8.71 -14.73 12.56
N LEU A 243 -9.40 -15.19 13.61
CA LEU A 243 -10.24 -14.35 14.46
C LEU A 243 -9.68 -14.26 15.88
N TYR A 244 -9.35 -13.03 16.32
CA TYR A 244 -8.73 -12.80 17.63
C TYR A 244 -9.70 -12.15 18.61
N SER A 245 -9.59 -12.49 19.90
CA SER A 245 -10.39 -11.89 20.98
C SER A 245 -10.24 -10.37 21.05
N THR A 246 -9.04 -9.86 20.74
CA THR A 246 -8.75 -8.42 20.63
C THR A 246 -9.61 -7.69 19.58
N GLY A 247 -10.22 -8.42 18.64
CA GLY A 247 -10.99 -7.86 17.52
C GLY A 247 -10.20 -7.60 16.26
N ALA A 248 -8.90 -7.89 16.26
CA ALA A 248 -8.16 -8.06 15.02
C ALA A 248 -8.72 -9.24 14.22
N ILE A 249 -8.78 -9.08 12.91
CA ILE A 249 -9.24 -10.08 11.96
C ILE A 249 -8.15 -10.22 10.89
N HIS A 250 -7.57 -11.41 10.79
CA HIS A 250 -6.57 -11.75 9.78
C HIS A 250 -7.27 -12.31 8.54
N LEU A 251 -6.88 -11.80 7.36
CA LEU A 251 -7.31 -12.29 6.06
C LEU A 251 -6.08 -12.60 5.19
N ASP A 252 -6.00 -13.81 4.63
CA ASP A 252 -5.08 -14.13 3.53
C ASP A 252 -5.72 -15.07 2.51
N THR A 253 -5.09 -15.19 1.34
CA THR A 253 -5.54 -16.06 0.24
C THR A 253 -4.48 -17.09 -0.13
N GLN A 254 -3.72 -17.58 0.86
CA GLN A 254 -2.62 -18.53 0.65
C GLN A 254 -2.85 -19.85 1.41
N GLY A 255 -4.12 -20.21 1.61
CA GLY A 255 -4.57 -21.54 2.04
C GLY A 255 -5.93 -21.49 2.73
N TYR A 256 -6.83 -22.40 2.36
CA TYR A 256 -8.15 -22.50 2.99
C TYR A 256 -8.06 -23.09 4.40
N ARG A 257 -8.08 -22.23 5.42
CA ARG A 257 -7.92 -22.62 6.83
C ARG A 257 -8.48 -21.56 7.77
N THR A 258 -8.79 -21.96 9.00
CA THR A 258 -9.21 -21.04 10.04
C THR A 258 -8.45 -21.27 11.35
N TRP A 259 -8.30 -20.24 12.16
CA TRP A 259 -7.70 -20.34 13.49
C TRP A 259 -8.20 -19.22 14.40
N GLY A 260 -8.02 -19.41 15.71
CA GLY A 260 -8.29 -18.37 16.69
C GLY A 260 -7.07 -18.02 17.52
N ALA A 261 -7.27 -17.89 18.84
CA ALA A 261 -6.18 -17.69 19.77
C ALA A 261 -5.10 -18.77 19.60
N GLN A 262 -3.83 -18.38 19.75
CA GLN A 262 -2.67 -19.27 19.61
C GLN A 262 -2.46 -19.90 18.22
N TYR A 263 -3.02 -19.31 17.16
CA TYR A 263 -2.76 -19.70 15.76
C TYR A 263 -3.12 -21.16 15.42
N SER A 264 -4.11 -21.73 16.10
CA SER A 264 -4.52 -23.12 15.92
C SER A 264 -6.01 -23.28 15.62
N ASP A 265 -6.32 -24.33 14.85
CA ASP A 265 -7.67 -24.69 14.40
C ASP A 265 -8.63 -25.10 15.54
N PRO A 266 -8.22 -25.86 16.59
CA PRO A 266 -9.11 -26.21 17.70
C PRO A 266 -9.67 -25.00 18.46
N ASN A 267 -8.97 -23.87 18.38
CA ASN A 267 -9.35 -22.59 18.97
C ASN A 267 -10.04 -21.65 17.98
N SER A 268 -10.33 -22.11 16.76
CA SER A 268 -11.05 -21.30 15.78
C SER A 268 -12.46 -20.97 16.27
N TYR A 269 -12.83 -19.71 16.09
CA TYR A 269 -14.20 -19.25 16.28
C TYR A 269 -15.17 -19.92 15.31
N CYS A 270 -14.70 -20.32 14.12
CA CYS A 270 -15.52 -20.91 13.07
C CYS A 270 -15.74 -22.43 13.22
N ARG A 271 -15.18 -23.06 14.27
CA ARG A 271 -15.14 -24.53 14.43
C ARG A 271 -16.51 -25.23 14.51
N TYR A 272 -17.58 -24.48 14.75
CA TYR A 272 -18.94 -25.01 14.92
C TYR A 272 -19.86 -24.71 13.73
N ILE A 273 -19.33 -24.14 12.66
CA ILE A 273 -20.11 -23.87 11.46
C ILE A 273 -20.08 -25.14 10.60
N ASN A 274 -21.14 -25.95 10.74
CA ASN A 274 -21.46 -27.07 9.85
C ASN A 274 -22.29 -26.57 8.67
#